data_AF-A0A3E0NVJ1-F1
#
_entry.id   AF-A0A3E0NVJ1-F1
#
_cell.length_a   1.000
_cell.length_b   1.000
_cell.length_c   1.000
_cell.angle_alpha   90.00
_cell.angle_beta   90.00
_cell.angle_gamma   90.00
#
_symmetry.space_group_name_H-M   'P 1'
#
loop_
_entity.id
_entity.type
_entity.pdbx_description
1 polymer ?
#
loop_
_entity_poly.entity_id
_entity_poly.type
_entity_poly.pdbx_seq_one_letter_code
_entity_poly.pdbx_strand_id
1 'polypeptide(L)'
;MPVRKYRDVTEMPDALWFDKGSPELLRALRETWEMVQRTLRPRFPPGVHKHRSIEEAQQLSDAWDRANFEAYQRRQRSASGAVESSREGDDPDES
;
A
#
# COMPACT_ATOMS: atom_id res chain seq x y z
N MET A 1 4.30 13.92 -3.56
CA MET A 1 4.11 13.77 -5.02
C MET A 1 2.96 14.66 -5.46
N PRO A 2 3.17 15.59 -6.41
CA PRO A 2 2.09 16.42 -6.92
C PRO A 2 1.14 15.58 -7.77
N VAL A 3 -0.12 15.50 -7.37
CA VAL A 3 -1.18 14.90 -8.20
C VAL A 3 -1.62 15.96 -9.20
N ARG A 4 -1.39 15.72 -10.49
CA ARG A 4 -1.77 16.62 -11.58
C ARG A 4 -2.94 16.02 -12.34
N LYS A 5 -3.94 16.85 -12.64
CA LYS A 5 -5.06 16.47 -13.52
C LYS A 5 -4.73 16.95 -14.93
N TYR A 6 -4.71 16.03 -15.88
CA TYR A 6 -4.60 16.31 -17.31
C TYR A 6 -5.97 16.10 -17.96
N ARG A 7 -6.28 16.86 -19.02
CA ARG A 7 -7.58 16.72 -19.70
C ARG A 7 -7.57 15.54 -20.66
N ASP A 8 -6.40 15.22 -21.20
CA ASP A 8 -6.16 14.13 -22.13
C ASP A 8 -4.79 13.45 -21.86
N VAL A 9 -4.65 12.18 -22.24
CA VAL A 9 -3.41 11.41 -22.05
C VAL A 9 -2.27 11.97 -22.90
N THR A 10 -2.54 12.57 -24.06
CA THR A 10 -1.53 13.21 -24.91
C THR A 10 -0.91 14.46 -24.28
N GLU A 11 -1.58 15.06 -23.29
CA GLU A 11 -1.05 16.17 -22.50
C GLU A 11 -0.10 15.70 -21.39
N MET A 12 -0.07 14.39 -21.11
CA MET A 12 0.85 13.83 -20.12
C MET A 12 2.26 13.83 -20.72
N PRO A 13 3.22 14.51 -20.08
CA PRO A 13 4.59 14.43 -20.54
C PRO A 13 5.08 12.96 -20.43
N ASP A 14 5.75 12.46 -21.46
CA ASP A 14 6.45 11.16 -21.48
C ASP A 14 7.64 11.09 -20.49
N ALA A 15 7.81 12.14 -19.69
CA ALA A 15 8.91 12.28 -18.76
C ALA A 15 8.71 11.36 -17.55
N LEU A 16 9.68 10.46 -17.37
CA LEU A 16 9.96 9.86 -16.07
C LEU A 16 10.02 10.99 -15.02
N TRP A 17 9.36 10.80 -13.87
CA TRP A 17 9.36 11.81 -12.81
C TRP A 17 10.76 12.12 -12.27
N PHE A 18 11.69 11.18 -12.47
CA PHE A 18 13.09 11.34 -12.13
C PHE A 18 13.95 10.70 -13.22
N ASP A 19 15.09 11.32 -13.51
CA ASP A 19 16.09 10.75 -14.40
C ASP A 19 16.74 9.51 -13.77
N LYS A 20 17.16 8.57 -14.64
CA LYS A 20 17.92 7.39 -14.21
C LYS A 20 19.22 7.85 -13.54
N GLY A 21 19.48 7.34 -12.34
CA GLY A 21 20.69 7.67 -11.57
C GLY A 21 20.60 8.97 -10.77
N SER A 22 19.48 9.70 -10.84
CA SER A 22 19.28 10.87 -9.97
C SER A 22 19.21 10.46 -8.49
N PRO A 23 19.85 11.22 -7.57
CA PRO A 23 19.73 10.98 -6.13
C PRO A 23 18.29 11.09 -5.61
N GLU A 24 17.47 11.93 -6.24
CA GLU A 24 16.07 12.16 -5.93
C GLU A 24 15.23 10.91 -6.16
N LEU A 25 15.53 10.13 -7.20
CA LEU A 25 14.88 8.84 -7.46
C LEU A 25 15.06 7.87 -6.29
N LEU A 26 16.29 7.74 -5.78
CA LEU A 26 16.59 6.85 -4.65
C LEU A 26 15.87 7.29 -3.38
N ARG A 27 15.76 8.60 -3.14
CA ARG A 27 14.99 9.15 -2.01
C ARG A 27 13.51 8.84 -2.15
N ALA A 28 12.93 9.07 -3.33
CA ALA A 28 11.53 8.80 -3.61
C ALA A 28 11.19 7.30 -3.46
N LEU A 29 12.06 6.41 -3.94
CA LEU A 29 11.91 4.96 -3.76
C LEU A 29 11.91 4.57 -2.28
N ARG A 30 12.86 5.12 -1.50
CA ARG A 30 12.92 4.88 -0.05
C ARG A 30 11.66 5.37 0.66
N GLU A 31 11.23 6.60 0.39
CA GLU A 31 10.03 7.18 1.01
C GLU A 31 8.77 6.38 0.65
N THR A 32 8.66 5.93 -0.60
CA THR A 32 7.57 5.07 -1.04
C THR A 32 7.58 3.75 -0.29
N TRP A 33 8.75 3.13 -0.11
CA TRP A 33 8.85 1.88 0.64
C TRP A 33 8.50 2.07 2.12
N GLU A 34 8.98 3.14 2.75
CA GLU A 34 8.61 3.47 4.13
C GLU A 34 7.10 3.70 4.28
N MET A 35 6.48 4.37 3.33
CA MET A 35 5.02 4.57 3.31
C MET A 35 4.30 3.23 3.24
N VAL A 36 4.68 2.34 2.32
CA VAL A 36 4.09 1.00 2.19
C VAL A 36 4.25 0.18 3.47
N GLN A 37 5.42 0.27 4.12
CA GLN A 37 5.66 -0.40 5.40
C GLN A 37 4.80 0.18 6.53
N ARG A 38 4.45 1.46 6.49
CA ARG A 38 3.53 2.06 7.48
C ARG A 38 2.08 1.66 7.19
N THR A 39 1.67 1.62 5.92
CA THR A 39 0.26 1.50 5.52
C THR A 39 -0.17 0.07 5.24
N LEU A 40 0.61 -0.76 4.57
CA LEU A 40 0.19 -2.13 4.20
C LEU A 40 0.87 -3.17 5.09
N ARG A 41 2.16 -2.98 5.43
CA ARG A 41 3.00 -4.02 6.08
C ARG A 41 2.89 -5.36 5.34
N PRO A 42 3.19 -5.40 4.03
CA PRO A 42 3.11 -6.63 3.27
C PRO A 42 4.02 -7.68 3.88
N ARG A 43 3.51 -8.91 3.99
CA ARG A 43 4.25 -10.08 4.43
C ARG A 43 4.51 -10.94 3.21
N PHE A 44 5.78 -11.27 3.03
CA PHE A 44 6.22 -12.25 2.05
C PHE A 44 6.91 -13.38 2.84
N PRO A 45 6.66 -14.65 2.50
CA PRO A 45 7.39 -15.76 3.09
C PRO A 45 8.90 -15.57 2.88
N PRO A 46 9.74 -15.88 3.89
CA PRO A 46 11.18 -15.80 3.73
C PRO A 46 11.67 -16.92 2.80
N GLY A 47 12.71 -16.62 2.01
CA GLY A 47 13.41 -17.60 1.18
C GLY A 47 13.40 -17.27 -0.31
N VAL A 48 14.13 -18.09 -1.08
CA VAL A 48 14.13 -18.03 -2.55
C VAL A 48 13.22 -19.14 -3.07
N HIS A 49 12.16 -18.74 -3.79
CA HIS A 49 11.20 -19.67 -4.36
C HIS A 49 11.61 -20.00 -5.81
N LYS A 50 11.94 -21.27 -6.06
CA LYS A 50 12.24 -21.75 -7.41
C LYS A 50 10.95 -22.14 -8.11
N HIS A 51 10.81 -21.67 -9.34
CA HIS A 51 9.65 -21.95 -10.20
C HIS A 51 10.11 -22.64 -11.47
N ARG A 52 9.26 -23.55 -11.98
CA ARG A 52 9.50 -24.26 -13.24
C ARG A 52 9.00 -23.47 -14.44
N SER A 53 8.13 -22.49 -14.23
CA SER A 53 7.61 -21.59 -15.25
C SER A 53 7.29 -20.20 -14.69
N ILE A 54 7.02 -19.24 -15.58
CA ILE A 54 6.67 -17.87 -15.22
C ILE A 54 5.27 -17.83 -14.59
N GLU A 55 4.34 -18.66 -15.09
CA GLU A 55 2.97 -18.75 -14.61
C GLU A 55 2.93 -19.21 -13.15
N GLU A 56 3.79 -20.15 -12.76
CA GLU A 56 3.91 -20.61 -11.38
C GLU A 56 4.40 -19.48 -10.45
N ALA A 57 5.35 -18.66 -10.91
CA ALA A 57 5.83 -17.49 -10.17
C ALA A 57 4.75 -16.41 -10.02
N GLN A 58 3.94 -16.20 -11.07
CA GLN A 58 2.80 -15.28 -11.04
C GLN A 58 1.73 -15.76 -10.06
N GLN A 59 1.34 -17.04 -10.11
CA GLN A 59 0.37 -17.61 -9.18
C GLN A 59 0.79 -17.47 -7.71
N LEU A 60 2.07 -17.67 -7.42
CA LEU A 60 2.60 -17.46 -6.06
C LEU A 60 2.53 -15.99 -5.66
N SER A 61 2.90 -15.08 -6.56
CA SER A 61 2.82 -13.63 -6.33
C SER A 61 1.38 -13.19 -6.06
N ASP A 62 0.43 -13.63 -6.88
CA ASP A 62 -1.01 -13.33 -6.73
C ASP A 62 -1.58 -13.86 -5.40
N ALA A 63 -1.11 -15.03 -4.95
CA ALA A 63 -1.49 -15.58 -3.67
C ALA A 63 -1.02 -14.69 -2.50
N TRP A 64 0.20 -14.16 -2.57
CA TRP A 64 0.72 -13.23 -1.56
C TRP A 64 0.01 -11.89 -1.56
N ASP A 65 -0.27 -11.35 -2.74
CA ASP A 65 -0.99 -10.07 -2.87
C ASP A 65 -2.38 -10.15 -2.26
N ARG A 66 -3.11 -11.23 -2.55
CA ARG A 66 -4.43 -11.50 -1.95
C ARG A 66 -4.35 -11.65 -0.42
N ALA A 67 -3.40 -12.43 0.08
CA ALA A 67 -3.23 -12.60 1.53
C ALA A 67 -2.92 -11.28 2.25
N ASN A 68 -2.09 -10.43 1.63
CA ASN A 68 -1.76 -9.10 2.15
C ASN A 68 -2.96 -8.16 2.12
N PHE A 69 -3.75 -8.18 1.03
CA PHE A 69 -4.95 -7.37 0.91
C PHE A 69 -6.02 -7.76 1.93
N GLU A 70 -6.24 -9.06 2.15
CA GLU A 70 -7.15 -9.54 3.19
C GLU A 70 -6.69 -9.12 4.59
N ALA A 71 -5.40 -9.22 4.89
CA ALA A 71 -4.84 -8.78 6.16
C ALA A 71 -5.03 -7.26 6.38
N TYR A 72 -4.84 -6.47 5.33
CA TYR A 72 -5.11 -5.04 5.34
C TYR A 72 -6.58 -4.73 5.63
N GLN A 73 -7.51 -5.37 4.92
CA GLN A 73 -8.94 -5.19 5.12
C GLN A 73 -9.39 -5.58 6.53
N ARG A 74 -8.85 -6.68 7.09
CA ARG A 74 -9.13 -7.07 8.47
C ARG A 74 -8.72 -5.97 9.45
N ARG A 75 -7.51 -5.42 9.30
CA ARG A 75 -7.03 -4.33 10.17
C ARG A 75 -7.86 -3.05 10.03
N GLN A 76 -8.25 -2.69 8.81
CA GLN A 76 -9.12 -1.52 8.57
C GLN A 76 -10.48 -1.69 9.25
N ARG A 77 -11.13 -2.86 9.13
CA ARG A 77 -12.40 -3.13 9.82
C ARG A 77 -12.29 -3.04 11.33
N SER A 78 -11.23 -3.60 11.92
CA SER A 78 -10.98 -3.49 13.36
C SER A 78 -10.72 -2.06 13.82
N ALA A 79 -10.05 -1.24 12.99
CA ALA A 79 -9.80 0.16 13.30
C ALA A 79 -11.09 0.99 13.23
N SER A 80 -11.95 0.78 12.22
CA SER A 80 -13.23 1.49 12.11
C SER A 80 -14.20 1.12 13.25
N GLY A 81 -14.29 -0.16 13.63
CA GLY A 81 -15.15 -0.59 14.75
C GLY A 81 -14.70 -0.09 16.12
N ALA A 82 -13.40 0.13 16.32
CA ALA A 82 -12.88 0.72 17.56
C ALA A 82 -13.18 2.23 17.70
N VAL A 83 -13.32 2.93 16.57
CA VAL A 83 -13.66 4.36 16.54
C VAL A 83 -15.15 4.60 16.86
N GLU A 84 -16.04 3.68 16.48
CA GLU A 84 -17.47 3.75 16.83
C GLU A 84 -17.72 3.40 18.31
N SER A 85 -17.06 2.36 18.85
CA SER A 85 -17.21 1.97 20.26
C SER A 85 -16.70 3.01 21.27
N SER A 86 -15.86 3.96 20.84
CA SER A 86 -15.32 5.01 21.72
C SER A 86 -16.21 6.26 21.81
N ARG A 87 -17.30 6.34 21.02
CA ARG A 87 -18.17 7.53 20.94
C ARG A 87 -19.45 7.42 21.76
N GLU A 88 -19.72 6.26 22.38
CA GLU A 88 -21.00 5.94 23.02
C GLU A 88 -20.89 5.81 24.56
N GLY A 89 -19.87 6.41 25.17
CA GLY A 89 -19.56 6.24 26.60
C GLY A 89 -19.47 7.51 27.44
N ASP A 90 -19.95 8.67 26.95
CA ASP A 90 -19.86 9.95 27.67
C ASP A 90 -21.24 10.62 27.73
N ASP A 91 -22.14 10.07 28.54
CA ASP A 91 -23.32 10.77 29.06
C ASP A 91 -23.20 10.77 30.60
N PRO A 92 -22.79 11.88 31.23
CA PRO A 92 -22.94 12.03 32.66
C PRO A 92 -24.40 12.38 32.98
N ASP A 93 -25.05 11.47 33.68
CA ASP A 93 -26.33 11.63 34.36
C ASP A 93 -26.26 12.83 35.33
N GLU A 94 -26.77 13.99 34.91
CA GLU A 94 -27.03 15.13 35.81
C GLU A 94 -28.44 14.98 36.41
N SER A 95 -28.44 14.62 37.70
CA SER A 95 -29.59 14.57 38.61
C SER A 95 -30.09 15.95 39.04
#